data_AF-A0AA39VGY2-F1
#
_entry.id   AF-A0AA39VGY2-F1
#
_cell.length_a   1.000
_cell.length_b   1.000
_cell.length_c   1.000
_cell.angle_alpha   90.00
_cell.angle_beta   90.00
_cell.angle_gamma   90.00
#
_symmetry.space_group_name_H-M   'P 1'
#
loop_
_entity.id
_entity.type
_entity.pdbx_description
1 polymer ?
#
loop_
_entity_poly.entity_id
_entity_poly.type
_entity_poly.pdbx_seq_one_letter_code
_entity_poly.pdbx_strand_id
1 'polypeptide(L)'
;MLTIECRYIGYGEALASEENDLVCPSKDFSNQALIPSPQKYLEMYKRLIEDPSGFWSCIASEFYLKKKWDEPVCSENLDVSKGNIDNSILRVVSPIFRTIVWTETLKLDWVIKSRFTEKVVFAGFSAETLAQRIMDCKPKAVITCNAVKRGPKVLNLKEIVDVGLTECAKNGISVDVCLTYENQLATNRESTKWQEGRDIWWQVDYQSFHINCGGPDVTINHTKYEGDGGANGAVLQYDSGTKWGLISAGDFMGDSNKNANGYIVSAHPDTQPKLYSEARASPLFLTYYGYCLENGNYTVNLHFAEILFIDKEPYHKVGRRIFDIYIQGILKWKDFNIKEQANGTSKAIIKTFNTTVTENTLEIRLYWAGKGTTCIPRRGYYGPLISAISVCRGFRANCDGEKYRTML
;
A
#
# COMPACT_ATOMS: atom_id res chain seq x y z
N MET A 1 -24.27 23.98 23.38
CA MET A 1 -24.19 25.06 22.38
C MET A 1 -22.76 25.04 21.85
N LEU A 2 -22.52 24.33 20.74
CA LEU A 2 -21.17 24.12 20.18
C LEU A 2 -20.98 25.13 19.05
N THR A 3 -20.22 26.18 19.34
CA THR A 3 -19.78 27.19 18.38
C THR A 3 -18.62 26.60 17.59
N ILE A 4 -18.82 26.34 16.30
CA ILE A 4 -17.74 25.93 15.39
C ILE A 4 -17.12 27.21 14.83
N GLU A 5 -15.99 27.64 15.39
CA GLU A 5 -15.12 28.64 14.76
C GLU A 5 -14.33 27.97 13.62
N CYS A 6 -14.77 28.19 12.38
CA CYS A 6 -13.94 27.95 11.21
C CYS A 6 -12.95 29.12 11.04
N ARG A 7 -11.67 28.89 11.34
CA ARG A 7 -10.57 29.71 10.81
C ARG A 7 -10.06 29.06 9.52
N TYR A 8 -10.20 29.75 8.38
CA TYR A 8 -9.04 30.00 7.51
C TYR A 8 -9.26 31.22 6.59
N ILE A 9 -8.15 31.91 6.41
CA ILE A 9 -7.95 33.24 5.83
C ILE A 9 -8.01 33.17 4.29
N GLY A 10 -8.88 33.98 3.71
CA GLY A 10 -8.74 34.51 2.36
C GLY A 10 -8.76 36.04 2.47
N TYR A 11 -7.67 36.70 2.09
CA TYR A 11 -7.61 38.15 1.99
C TYR A 11 -8.52 38.61 0.83
N GLY A 12 -9.78 38.86 1.14
CA GLY A 12 -10.61 39.83 0.45
C GLY A 12 -11.04 40.84 1.49
N GLU A 13 -10.60 42.09 1.36
CA GLU A 13 -11.14 43.20 2.13
C GLU A 13 -12.62 43.33 1.81
N ALA A 14 -13.48 42.65 2.56
CA ALA A 14 -14.86 43.05 2.67
C ALA A 14 -14.87 44.20 3.68
N LEU A 15 -15.03 45.42 3.17
CA LEU A 15 -15.48 46.55 3.96
C LEU A 15 -16.87 46.19 4.51
N ALA A 16 -16.90 45.56 5.67
CA ALA A 16 -18.13 45.43 6.44
C ALA A 16 -18.44 46.84 6.97
N SER A 17 -19.17 47.61 6.16
CA SER A 17 -19.90 48.77 6.66
C SER A 17 -20.92 48.28 7.68
N GLU A 18 -21.10 49.06 8.74
CA GLU A 18 -22.07 48.83 9.80
C GLU A 18 -23.51 48.87 9.23
N GLU A 19 -24.00 47.78 8.63
CA GLU A 19 -25.41 47.55 8.30
C GLU A 19 -25.64 46.06 8.02
N ASN A 20 -26.85 45.55 8.29
CA ASN A 20 -27.26 44.14 8.17
C ASN A 20 -27.32 43.65 6.70
N ASP A 21 -26.21 43.74 5.96
CA ASP A 21 -26.15 43.31 4.57
C ASP A 21 -26.01 41.79 4.49
N LEU A 22 -27.14 41.14 4.19
CA LEU A 22 -27.21 39.72 3.89
C LEU A 22 -26.39 39.41 2.62
N VAL A 23 -25.25 38.74 2.80
CA VAL A 23 -24.44 38.24 1.68
C VAL A 23 -25.04 36.93 1.15
N CYS A 24 -25.73 37.02 0.02
CA CYS A 24 -26.25 35.83 -0.66
C CYS A 24 -25.13 35.09 -1.41
N PRO A 25 -25.14 33.74 -1.46
CA PRO A 25 -24.22 32.98 -2.30
C PRO A 25 -24.47 33.29 -3.79
N SER A 26 -23.42 33.16 -4.62
CA SER A 26 -23.55 33.33 -6.06
C SER A 26 -24.49 32.29 -6.66
N LYS A 27 -25.16 32.65 -7.77
CA LYS A 27 -26.08 31.73 -8.47
C LYS A 27 -25.37 30.45 -8.93
N ASP A 28 -24.12 30.58 -9.39
CA ASP A 28 -23.33 29.43 -9.84
C ASP A 28 -23.01 28.46 -8.70
N PHE A 29 -22.75 28.97 -7.50
CA PHE A 29 -22.54 28.15 -6.30
C PHE A 29 -23.84 27.48 -5.85
N SER A 30 -24.94 28.25 -5.76
CA SER A 30 -26.25 27.76 -5.33
C SER A 30 -26.78 26.63 -6.23
N ASN A 31 -26.60 26.74 -7.55
CA ASN A 31 -27.05 25.72 -8.51
C ASN A 31 -26.34 24.36 -8.39
N GLN A 32 -25.14 24.32 -7.81
CA GLN A 32 -24.33 23.11 -7.65
C GLN A 32 -24.32 22.59 -6.20
N ALA A 33 -24.89 23.35 -5.26
CA ALA A 33 -24.93 22.99 -3.85
C ALA A 33 -25.96 21.89 -3.59
N LEU A 34 -25.63 20.98 -2.66
CA LEU A 34 -26.55 19.96 -2.16
C LEU A 34 -27.82 20.58 -1.52
N ILE A 35 -27.69 21.80 -0.99
CA ILE A 35 -28.77 22.58 -0.42
C ILE A 35 -28.77 23.96 -1.10
N PRO A 36 -29.57 24.16 -2.17
CA PRO A 36 -29.47 25.35 -3.02
C PRO A 36 -30.14 26.58 -2.41
N SER A 37 -31.06 26.40 -1.44
CA SER A 37 -31.86 27.50 -0.89
C SER A 37 -32.12 27.36 0.62
N PRO A 38 -32.36 28.48 1.33
CA PRO A 38 -32.74 28.47 2.74
C PRO A 38 -34.04 27.69 3.00
N GLN A 39 -34.99 27.72 2.06
CA GLN A 39 -36.23 26.95 2.17
C GLN A 39 -35.94 25.45 2.19
N LYS A 40 -35.03 24.99 1.32
CA LYS A 40 -34.65 23.57 1.27
C LYS A 40 -33.95 23.12 2.56
N TYR A 41 -33.09 23.98 3.12
CA TYR A 41 -32.48 23.76 4.43
C TYR A 41 -33.54 23.59 5.52
N LEU A 42 -34.52 24.51 5.59
CA LEU A 42 -35.58 24.48 6.60
C LEU A 42 -36.46 23.23 6.49
N GLU A 43 -36.78 22.77 5.28
CA GLU A 43 -37.48 21.50 5.06
C GLU A 43 -36.69 20.30 5.61
N MET A 44 -35.40 20.22 5.30
CA MET A 44 -34.53 19.15 5.78
C MET A 44 -34.36 19.19 7.30
N TYR A 45 -34.20 20.39 7.87
CA TYR A 45 -34.09 20.60 9.31
C TYR A 45 -35.38 20.21 10.05
N LYS A 46 -36.55 20.57 9.49
CA LYS A 46 -37.84 20.15 10.03
C LYS A 46 -37.96 18.63 10.06
N ARG A 47 -37.59 17.95 8.96
CA ARG A 47 -37.58 16.49 8.89
C ARG A 47 -36.63 15.84 9.91
N LEU A 48 -35.44 16.42 10.11
CA LEU A 48 -34.48 15.94 11.12
C LEU A 48 -35.08 15.98 12.54
N ILE A 49 -35.86 17.01 12.87
CA ILE A 49 -36.50 17.11 14.20
C ILE A 49 -37.70 16.16 14.32
N GLU A 50 -38.53 16.07 13.29
CA GLU A 50 -39.77 15.28 13.33
C GLU A 50 -39.53 13.77 13.22
N ASP A 51 -38.54 13.35 12.42
CA ASP A 51 -38.15 11.95 12.23
C ASP A 51 -36.61 11.81 12.15
N PRO A 52 -35.91 11.91 13.29
CA PRO A 52 -34.46 11.80 13.33
C PRO A 52 -33.96 10.43 12.88
N SER A 53 -34.68 9.35 13.25
CA SER A 53 -34.29 7.99 12.89
C SER A 53 -34.34 7.77 11.39
N GLY A 54 -35.45 8.14 10.72
CA GLY A 54 -35.57 8.02 9.26
C GLY A 54 -34.65 8.98 8.51
N PHE A 55 -34.44 10.20 9.02
CA PHE A 55 -33.49 11.16 8.44
C PHE A 55 -32.04 10.61 8.44
N TRP A 56 -31.54 10.16 9.60
CA TRP A 56 -30.19 9.62 9.70
C TRP A 56 -30.05 8.25 9.03
N SER A 57 -31.10 7.42 8.99
CA SER A 57 -31.10 6.18 8.21
C SER A 57 -30.89 6.43 6.72
N CYS A 58 -31.54 7.46 6.16
CA CYS A 58 -31.33 7.85 4.77
C CYS A 58 -29.88 8.28 4.53
N ILE A 59 -29.32 9.15 5.36
CA ILE A 59 -27.93 9.62 5.22
C ILE A 59 -26.95 8.46 5.40
N ALA A 60 -27.14 7.62 6.42
CA ALA A 60 -26.29 6.48 6.70
C ALA A 60 -26.29 5.45 5.56
N SER A 61 -27.36 5.38 4.77
CA SER A 61 -27.48 4.46 3.64
C SER A 61 -26.64 4.84 2.42
N GLU A 62 -26.18 6.09 2.33
CA GLU A 62 -25.26 6.56 1.30
C GLU A 62 -23.84 6.00 1.51
N PHE A 63 -23.54 5.53 2.72
CA PHE A 63 -22.26 4.94 3.06
C PHE A 63 -22.24 3.43 2.80
N TYR A 64 -21.11 2.92 2.31
CA TYR A 64 -20.89 1.48 2.23
C TYR A 64 -20.62 0.90 3.62
N LEU A 65 -21.46 -0.05 4.05
CA LEU A 65 -21.31 -0.76 5.32
C LEU A 65 -21.21 -2.26 5.07
N LYS A 66 -20.20 -2.91 5.67
CA LYS A 66 -20.02 -4.37 5.60
C LYS A 66 -21.21 -5.15 6.21
N LYS A 67 -21.85 -4.57 7.23
CA LYS A 67 -23.09 -5.05 7.83
C LYS A 67 -23.99 -3.84 8.09
N LYS A 68 -25.25 -3.88 7.65
CA LYS A 68 -26.23 -2.83 7.97
C LYS A 68 -26.60 -2.84 9.46
N TRP A 69 -27.03 -1.69 9.96
CA TRP A 69 -27.54 -1.53 11.34
C TRP A 69 -28.88 -2.25 11.53
N ASP A 70 -29.23 -2.54 12.78
CA ASP A 70 -30.56 -3.02 13.17
C ASP A 70 -31.48 -1.77 13.41
N GLU A 71 -32.78 -1.85 13.14
CA GLU A 71 -33.70 -0.71 13.40
C GLU A 71 -33.97 -0.53 14.91
N PRO A 72 -34.04 0.71 15.44
CA PRO A 72 -33.77 2.02 14.82
C PRO A 72 -32.29 2.47 14.87
N VAL A 73 -31.87 3.33 13.92
CA VAL A 73 -30.48 3.84 13.75
C VAL A 73 -29.97 4.67 14.93
N CYS A 74 -30.89 5.31 15.63
CA CYS A 74 -30.61 6.21 16.74
C CYS A 74 -31.55 5.87 17.88
N SER A 75 -30.99 5.55 19.05
CA SER A 75 -31.69 5.53 20.32
C SER A 75 -30.89 6.37 21.31
N GLU A 76 -31.54 7.41 21.84
CA GLU A 76 -30.95 8.28 22.85
C GLU A 76 -31.75 8.15 24.16
N ASN A 77 -31.03 7.83 25.24
CA ASN A 77 -31.46 8.05 26.60
C ASN A 77 -30.41 8.90 27.32
N LEU A 78 -30.59 10.22 27.28
CA LEU A 78 -29.76 11.19 28.03
C LEU A 78 -30.30 11.46 29.44
N ASP A 79 -31.42 10.83 29.80
CA ASP A 79 -32.09 11.00 31.08
C ASP A 79 -31.67 9.88 32.04
N VAL A 80 -30.77 10.22 32.97
CA VAL A 80 -30.30 9.31 34.03
C VAL A 80 -31.42 8.75 34.92
N SER A 81 -32.61 9.35 34.92
CA SER A 81 -33.77 8.82 35.66
C SER A 81 -34.48 7.67 34.94
N LYS A 82 -34.23 7.46 33.64
CA LYS A 82 -34.88 6.45 32.80
C LYS A 82 -34.05 5.17 32.61
N GLY A 83 -33.01 4.99 33.43
CA GLY A 83 -32.08 3.86 33.36
C GLY A 83 -30.72 4.29 32.83
N ASN A 84 -29.92 3.32 32.37
CA ASN A 84 -28.58 3.59 31.88
C ASN A 84 -28.63 4.60 30.71
N ILE A 85 -27.67 5.53 30.74
CA ILE A 85 -27.46 6.43 29.60
C ILE A 85 -27.10 5.55 28.41
N ASP A 86 -27.95 5.57 27.38
CA ASP A 86 -27.69 4.90 26.11
C ASP A 86 -27.61 5.98 25.04
N ASN A 87 -26.52 5.96 24.28
CA ASN A 87 -26.29 6.90 23.20
C ASN A 87 -25.68 6.11 22.04
N SER A 88 -26.48 5.22 21.48
CA SER A 88 -26.09 4.35 20.38
C SER A 88 -26.46 5.02 19.06
N ILE A 89 -25.67 6.01 18.66
CA ILE A 89 -25.65 6.53 17.30
C ILE A 89 -24.53 5.78 16.58
N LEU A 90 -24.90 4.88 15.65
CA LEU A 90 -24.02 4.23 14.67
C LEU A 90 -22.61 3.87 15.15
N ARG A 91 -22.37 2.58 15.44
CA ARG A 91 -21.00 2.03 15.46
C ARG A 91 -20.39 2.21 14.08
N VAL A 92 -19.53 3.22 13.91
CA VAL A 92 -18.82 3.49 12.66
C VAL A 92 -17.94 2.28 12.34
N VAL A 93 -18.39 1.44 11.42
CA VAL A 93 -17.53 0.52 10.68
C VAL A 93 -17.27 1.22 9.35
N SER A 94 -16.04 1.74 9.23
CA SER A 94 -15.54 2.65 8.18
C SER A 94 -16.15 2.49 6.77
N PRO A 95 -16.69 3.59 6.22
CA PRO A 95 -16.86 3.79 4.78
C PRO A 95 -15.76 4.67 4.13
N ILE A 96 -14.85 5.25 4.92
CA ILE A 96 -14.00 6.35 4.45
C ILE A 96 -12.63 5.82 4.00
N PHE A 97 -12.21 6.26 2.81
CA PHE A 97 -10.91 6.05 2.16
C PHE A 97 -10.74 4.80 1.29
N ARG A 98 -11.52 4.69 0.21
CA ARG A 98 -11.06 3.98 -1.00
C ARG A 98 -10.71 4.88 -2.19
N THR A 99 -10.81 6.21 -2.03
CA THR A 99 -10.56 7.15 -3.11
C THR A 99 -9.88 8.39 -2.53
N ILE A 100 -8.73 8.77 -3.09
CA ILE A 100 -7.88 9.93 -2.76
C ILE A 100 -6.83 9.66 -1.64
N VAL A 101 -5.61 9.37 -2.10
CA VAL A 101 -4.39 9.20 -1.28
C VAL A 101 -3.69 10.56 -1.16
N TRP A 102 -3.56 11.06 0.07
CA TRP A 102 -2.58 12.10 0.45
C TRP A 102 -1.77 11.55 1.64
N THR A 103 -0.50 11.92 1.74
CA THR A 103 0.51 11.29 2.61
C THR A 103 0.26 11.37 4.13
N GLU A 104 -0.75 12.13 4.59
CA GLU A 104 -1.14 12.18 6.00
C GLU A 104 -2.22 11.15 6.41
N THR A 105 -2.96 10.57 5.46
CA THR A 105 -4.10 9.67 5.76
C THR A 105 -3.74 8.19 5.92
N LEU A 106 -2.51 7.77 5.56
CA LEU A 106 -2.07 6.36 5.71
C LEU A 106 -1.94 5.93 7.19
N LYS A 107 -1.76 6.88 8.12
CA LYS A 107 -1.63 6.61 9.56
C LYS A 107 -2.93 6.10 10.20
N LEU A 108 -4.07 6.59 9.72
CA LEU A 108 -5.40 6.25 10.23
C LEU A 108 -5.90 4.91 9.68
N ASP A 109 -5.54 4.56 8.42
CA ASP A 109 -6.08 3.37 7.75
C ASP A 109 -5.63 2.03 8.39
N TRP A 110 -4.37 1.90 8.83
CA TRP A 110 -3.87 0.67 9.46
C TRP A 110 -4.46 0.44 10.87
N VAL A 111 -4.65 1.51 11.64
CA VAL A 111 -5.11 1.46 13.03
C VAL A 111 -6.62 1.23 13.12
N ILE A 112 -7.40 1.87 12.24
CA ILE A 112 -8.87 1.69 12.16
C ILE A 112 -9.24 0.25 11.79
N LYS A 113 -8.42 -0.44 10.97
CA LYS A 113 -8.61 -1.87 10.66
C LYS A 113 -8.36 -2.80 11.86
N SER A 114 -7.62 -2.34 12.87
CA SER A 114 -7.06 -3.17 13.94
C SER A 114 -7.78 -3.05 15.30
N ARG A 115 -8.89 -2.29 15.39
CA ARG A 115 -9.69 -2.04 16.61
C ARG A 115 -8.92 -1.39 17.78
N PHE A 116 -7.85 -0.64 17.52
CA PHE A 116 -7.18 0.14 18.56
C PHE A 116 -7.89 1.48 18.80
N THR A 117 -7.87 1.96 20.04
CA THR A 117 -8.33 3.32 20.38
C THR A 117 -7.18 4.30 20.15
N GLU A 118 -7.40 5.31 19.32
CA GLU A 118 -6.40 6.33 19.00
C GLU A 118 -6.72 7.66 19.69
N LYS A 119 -5.65 8.41 20.03
CA LYS A 119 -5.76 9.77 20.54
C LYS A 119 -4.78 10.65 19.78
N VAL A 120 -5.31 11.47 18.88
CA VAL A 120 -4.51 12.37 18.05
C VAL A 120 -4.09 13.58 18.89
N VAL A 121 -2.79 13.87 18.88
CA VAL A 121 -2.21 15.04 19.54
C VAL A 121 -1.62 15.96 18.49
N PHE A 122 -2.02 17.24 18.52
CA PHE A 122 -1.54 18.22 17.55
C PHE A 122 -0.03 18.43 17.66
N ALA A 123 0.65 18.43 16.52
CA ALA A 123 2.10 18.47 16.40
C ALA A 123 2.75 19.76 16.94
N GLY A 124 1.97 20.81 17.26
CA GLY A 124 2.46 22.06 17.83
C GLY A 124 2.41 22.16 19.36
N PHE A 125 2.02 21.09 20.07
CA PHE A 125 1.99 21.12 21.53
C PHE A 125 3.39 20.99 22.15
N SER A 126 3.52 21.54 23.37
CA SER A 126 4.71 21.36 24.21
C SER A 126 4.82 19.93 24.73
N ALA A 127 6.02 19.55 25.16
CA ALA A 127 6.29 18.22 25.70
C ALA A 127 5.46 17.94 26.98
N GLU A 128 5.22 18.95 27.81
CA GLU A 128 4.40 18.84 29.03
C GLU A 128 2.95 18.54 28.69
N THR A 129 2.39 19.24 27.69
CA THR A 129 1.01 19.02 27.26
C THR A 129 0.85 17.66 26.57
N LEU A 130 1.88 17.19 25.87
CA LEU A 130 1.93 15.83 25.32
C LEU A 130 1.98 14.79 26.45
N ALA A 131 2.84 14.98 27.45
CA ALA A 131 2.98 14.07 28.58
C ALA A 131 1.64 13.88 29.31
N GLN A 132 0.92 14.96 29.63
CA GLN A 132 -0.40 14.86 30.27
C GLN A 132 -1.39 13.99 29.50
N ARG A 133 -1.39 14.06 28.16
CA ARG A 133 -2.28 13.25 27.32
C ARG A 133 -1.85 11.78 27.27
N ILE A 134 -0.54 11.52 27.28
CA ILE A 134 0.00 10.16 27.36
C ILE A 134 -0.34 9.56 28.73
N MET A 135 -0.22 10.32 29.81
CA MET A 135 -0.53 9.83 31.16
C MET A 135 -2.01 9.49 31.36
N ASP A 136 -2.89 10.29 30.74
CA ASP A 136 -4.34 10.07 30.75
C ASP A 136 -4.74 8.82 29.94
N CYS A 137 -4.15 8.64 28.75
CA CYS A 137 -4.49 7.54 27.84
C CYS A 137 -3.76 6.21 28.17
N LYS A 138 -2.57 6.29 28.79
CA LYS A 138 -1.66 5.17 29.05
C LYS A 138 -1.42 4.29 27.81
N PRO A 139 -1.01 4.87 26.67
CA PRO A 139 -0.83 4.13 25.44
C PRO A 139 0.37 3.19 25.53
N LYS A 140 0.29 2.06 24.82
CA LYS A 140 1.42 1.13 24.66
C LYS A 140 2.41 1.54 23.58
N ALA A 141 1.95 2.29 22.59
CA ALA A 141 2.77 2.80 21.51
C ALA A 141 2.48 4.27 21.22
N VAL A 142 3.51 5.00 20.79
CA VAL A 142 3.40 6.37 20.28
C VAL A 142 3.89 6.38 18.83
N ILE A 143 3.15 7.04 17.94
CA ILE A 143 3.54 7.23 16.54
C ILE A 143 3.88 8.71 16.35
N THR A 144 5.08 8.98 15.85
CA THR A 144 5.58 10.34 15.62
C THR A 144 6.40 10.43 14.33
N CYS A 145 6.96 11.59 14.06
CA CYS A 145 7.89 11.87 12.98
C CYS A 145 9.18 12.45 13.57
N ASN A 146 10.31 12.34 12.88
CA ASN A 146 11.57 12.95 13.31
C ASN A 146 11.46 14.48 13.41
N ALA A 147 11.04 15.14 12.33
CA ALA A 147 10.78 16.57 12.26
C ALA A 147 9.77 16.91 11.16
N VAL A 148 9.18 18.10 11.23
CA VAL A 148 8.32 18.64 10.17
C VAL A 148 8.70 20.08 9.85
N LYS A 149 8.51 20.49 8.58
CA LYS A 149 8.67 21.89 8.17
C LYS A 149 7.30 22.57 8.17
N ARG A 150 7.19 23.66 8.93
CA ARG A 150 6.03 24.57 8.91
C ARG A 150 6.48 25.92 8.36
N GLY A 151 6.29 26.12 7.06
CA GLY A 151 6.94 27.20 6.34
C GLY A 151 8.47 27.05 6.39
N PRO A 152 9.24 28.10 6.73
CA PRO A 152 10.70 28.01 6.82
C PRO A 152 11.21 27.35 8.12
N LYS A 153 10.34 27.15 9.12
CA LYS A 153 10.75 26.64 10.44
C LYS A 153 10.69 25.11 10.48
N VAL A 154 11.76 24.49 10.99
CA VAL A 154 11.81 23.05 11.30
C VAL A 154 11.37 22.84 12.74
N LEU A 155 10.43 21.94 12.96
CA LEU A 155 9.93 21.54 14.27
C LEU A 155 10.37 20.08 14.54
N ASN A 156 11.23 19.89 15.53
CA ASN A 156 11.76 18.58 15.91
C ASN A 156 10.76 17.83 16.79
N LEU A 157 9.83 17.12 16.16
CA LEU A 157 8.77 16.40 16.87
C LEU A 157 9.30 15.27 17.74
N LYS A 158 10.33 14.55 17.28
CA LYS A 158 10.92 13.46 18.05
C LYS A 158 11.54 13.93 19.36
N GLU A 159 12.14 15.12 19.37
CA GLU A 159 12.70 15.71 20.59
C GLU A 159 11.61 16.05 21.61
N ILE A 160 10.48 16.62 21.15
CA ILE A 160 9.32 16.92 22.00
C ILE A 160 8.75 15.62 22.59
N VAL A 161 8.64 14.56 21.77
CA VAL A 161 8.18 13.25 22.21
C VAL A 161 9.12 12.64 23.25
N ASP A 162 10.43 12.70 23.04
CA ASP A 162 11.40 12.15 23.99
C ASP A 162 11.31 12.83 25.37
N VAL A 163 11.18 14.16 25.39
CA VAL A 163 10.98 14.91 26.64
C VAL A 163 9.67 14.51 27.30
N GLY A 164 8.57 14.43 26.54
CA GLY A 164 7.26 14.03 27.06
C GLY A 164 7.24 12.60 27.62
N LEU A 165 7.90 11.66 26.94
CA LEU A 165 8.04 10.27 27.39
C LEU A 165 8.91 10.16 28.65
N THR A 166 9.97 10.95 28.73
CA THR A 166 10.82 11.01 29.94
C THR A 166 10.02 11.50 31.14
N GLU A 167 9.15 12.49 30.94
CA GLU A 167 8.27 12.99 32.01
C GLU A 167 7.21 11.95 32.41
N CYS A 168 6.65 11.22 31.46
CA CYS A 168 5.73 10.10 31.76
C CYS A 168 6.42 8.99 32.56
N ALA A 169 7.68 8.67 32.23
CA ALA A 169 8.45 7.65 32.94
C ALA A 169 8.69 8.01 34.42
N LYS A 170 8.95 9.29 34.72
CA LYS A 170 9.03 9.77 36.12
C LYS A 170 7.74 9.57 36.91
N ASN A 171 6.60 9.64 36.22
CA ASN A 171 5.26 9.45 36.79
C ASN A 171 4.79 7.98 36.72
N GLY A 172 5.69 7.03 36.45
CA GLY A 172 5.41 5.59 36.49
C GLY A 172 4.69 5.04 35.25
N ILE A 173 4.67 5.77 34.13
CA ILE A 173 4.04 5.34 32.89
C ILE A 173 5.11 5.08 31.83
N SER A 174 5.24 3.81 31.42
CA SER A 174 6.14 3.38 30.35
C SER A 174 5.37 3.16 29.04
N VAL A 175 5.91 3.73 27.96
CA VAL A 175 5.48 3.44 26.59
C VAL A 175 6.48 2.44 26.00
N ASP A 176 5.97 1.32 25.49
CA ASP A 176 6.80 0.20 25.06
C ASP A 176 7.47 0.51 23.70
N VAL A 177 6.75 1.19 22.80
CA VAL A 177 7.22 1.45 21.43
C VAL A 177 6.99 2.90 21.00
N CYS A 178 8.00 3.52 20.38
CA CYS A 178 7.90 4.81 19.71
C CYS A 178 8.21 4.66 18.21
N LEU A 179 7.17 4.55 17.40
CA LEU A 179 7.26 4.46 15.95
C LEU A 179 7.51 5.84 15.35
N THR A 180 8.69 6.06 14.75
CA THR A 180 9.12 7.35 14.22
C THR A 180 9.22 7.31 12.70
N TYR A 181 8.51 8.19 12.00
CA TYR A 181 8.66 8.37 10.55
C TYR A 181 9.80 9.36 10.22
N GLU A 182 10.63 9.04 9.23
CA GLU A 182 11.63 9.97 8.70
C GLU A 182 11.03 10.89 7.64
N ASN A 183 10.99 12.17 7.96
CA ASN A 183 10.73 13.22 7.00
C ASN A 183 12.04 13.83 6.52
N GLN A 184 12.56 13.27 5.43
CA GLN A 184 13.81 13.71 4.78
C GLN A 184 13.78 15.18 4.35
N LEU A 185 12.59 15.77 4.15
CA LEU A 185 12.48 17.19 3.83
C LEU A 185 12.84 18.08 5.02
N ALA A 186 12.73 17.58 6.25
CA ALA A 186 12.96 18.33 7.47
C ALA A 186 14.29 17.99 8.16
N THR A 187 14.61 16.69 8.32
CA THR A 187 15.85 16.22 8.96
C THR A 187 16.20 14.79 8.55
N ASN A 188 17.47 14.41 8.67
CA ASN A 188 17.98 13.09 8.32
C ASN A 188 17.96 12.14 9.53
N ARG A 189 18.10 10.82 9.31
CA ARG A 189 18.20 9.83 10.39
C ARG A 189 19.36 10.07 11.35
N GLU A 190 20.53 10.36 10.80
CA GLU A 190 21.79 10.49 11.57
C GLU A 190 21.73 11.63 12.60
N SER A 191 20.95 12.67 12.33
CA SER A 191 20.74 13.80 13.25
C SER A 191 19.59 13.60 14.24
N THR A 192 18.83 12.49 14.12
CA THR A 192 17.68 12.22 14.98
C THR A 192 18.11 11.49 16.25
N LYS A 193 17.81 12.05 17.43
CA LYS A 193 18.07 11.40 18.73
C LYS A 193 17.28 10.09 18.84
N TRP A 194 17.95 9.03 19.28
CA TRP A 194 17.40 7.66 19.29
C TRP A 194 17.63 6.95 20.63
N GLN A 195 16.62 6.22 21.09
CA GLN A 195 16.68 5.32 22.25
C GLN A 195 16.52 3.87 21.80
N GLU A 196 17.60 3.09 21.95
CA GLU A 196 17.63 1.67 21.58
C GLU A 196 16.62 0.87 22.41
N GLY A 197 15.89 -0.03 21.75
CA GLY A 197 14.88 -0.89 22.38
C GLY A 197 13.48 -0.26 22.55
N ARG A 198 13.33 1.06 22.36
CA ARG A 198 12.03 1.75 22.38
C ARG A 198 11.67 2.35 21.02
N ASP A 199 12.63 3.03 20.39
CA ASP A 199 12.39 3.75 19.15
C ASP A 199 12.55 2.83 17.93
N ILE A 200 11.58 2.87 17.02
CA ILE A 200 11.57 2.06 15.79
C ILE A 200 11.25 2.98 14.61
N TRP A 201 12.03 2.88 13.52
CA TRP A 201 11.69 3.60 12.30
C TRP A 201 10.44 3.01 11.67
N TRP A 202 9.44 3.84 11.40
CA TRP A 202 8.22 3.44 10.71
C TRP A 202 8.52 2.98 9.28
N GLN A 203 9.47 3.64 8.60
CA GLN A 203 9.95 3.17 7.31
C GLN A 203 10.75 1.89 7.54
N VAL A 204 10.08 0.76 7.28
CA VAL A 204 10.80 -0.50 7.12
C VAL A 204 11.43 -0.47 5.76
N ASP A 205 12.69 -0.10 5.80
CA ASP A 205 13.58 0.04 4.68
C ASP A 205 14.09 -1.36 4.33
N TYR A 206 13.48 -1.97 3.31
CA TYR A 206 13.82 -3.32 2.92
C TYR A 206 15.06 -3.34 2.04
N GLN A 207 15.96 -4.27 2.36
CA GLN A 207 17.21 -4.48 1.63
C GLN A 207 17.11 -5.62 0.61
N SER A 208 16.10 -6.48 0.72
CA SER A 208 15.87 -7.56 -0.21
C SER A 208 14.39 -7.97 -0.31
N PHE A 209 14.04 -8.60 -1.43
CA PHE A 209 12.81 -9.36 -1.59
C PHE A 209 12.99 -10.48 -2.62
N HIS A 210 12.20 -11.54 -2.48
CA HIS A 210 12.28 -12.74 -3.30
C HIS A 210 10.88 -13.22 -3.67
N ILE A 211 10.65 -13.46 -4.95
CA ILE A 211 9.33 -13.80 -5.51
C ILE A 211 9.43 -15.15 -6.21
N ASN A 212 8.54 -16.08 -5.89
CA ASN A 212 8.30 -17.30 -6.66
C ASN A 212 7.19 -17.01 -7.68
N CYS A 213 7.57 -16.78 -8.94
CA CYS A 213 6.66 -16.33 -9.99
C CYS A 213 5.87 -17.52 -10.53
N GLY A 214 4.55 -17.49 -10.38
CA GLY A 214 3.59 -18.49 -10.79
C GLY A 214 3.33 -19.57 -9.74
N GLY A 215 4.16 -19.67 -8.70
CA GLY A 215 4.08 -20.73 -7.70
C GLY A 215 3.68 -20.27 -6.30
N PRO A 216 3.58 -21.21 -5.33
CA PRO A 216 3.31 -20.92 -3.93
C PRO A 216 4.57 -20.43 -3.18
N ASP A 217 4.39 -19.97 -1.94
CA ASP A 217 5.51 -19.66 -1.05
C ASP A 217 6.47 -20.86 -0.93
N VAL A 218 7.76 -20.63 -1.14
CA VAL A 218 8.79 -21.67 -1.03
C VAL A 218 10.02 -21.14 -0.30
N THR A 219 10.60 -21.96 0.58
CA THR A 219 11.86 -21.62 1.27
C THR A 219 12.99 -22.45 0.69
N ILE A 220 14.05 -21.77 0.23
CA ILE A 220 15.24 -22.37 -0.38
C ILE A 220 16.46 -21.75 0.30
N ASN A 221 17.37 -22.57 0.83
CA ASN A 221 18.59 -22.10 1.49
C ASN A 221 18.36 -20.98 2.52
N HIS A 222 17.32 -21.11 3.35
CA HIS A 222 16.88 -20.10 4.34
C HIS A 222 16.28 -18.81 3.78
N THR A 223 16.19 -18.67 2.46
CA THR A 223 15.52 -17.55 1.80
C THR A 223 14.08 -17.93 1.49
N LYS A 224 13.11 -17.16 1.99
CA LYS A 224 11.70 -17.32 1.64
C LYS A 224 11.41 -16.57 0.34
N TYR A 225 10.98 -17.30 -0.68
CA TYR A 225 10.40 -16.76 -1.90
C TYR A 225 8.88 -16.72 -1.75
N GLU A 226 8.30 -15.52 -1.82
CA GLU A 226 6.86 -15.30 -1.71
C GLU A 226 6.19 -15.61 -3.05
N GLY A 227 5.18 -16.46 -3.04
CA GLY A 227 4.51 -16.96 -4.22
C GLY A 227 3.40 -16.05 -4.73
N ASP A 228 3.34 -15.86 -6.03
CA ASP A 228 2.26 -15.11 -6.68
C ASP A 228 1.15 -16.01 -7.27
N GLY A 229 1.22 -17.33 -7.08
CA GLY A 229 0.36 -18.31 -7.74
C GLY A 229 -1.16 -18.14 -7.51
N GLY A 230 -1.58 -17.33 -6.54
CA GLY A 230 -2.98 -16.95 -6.33
C GLY A 230 -3.54 -15.94 -7.35
N ALA A 231 -2.68 -15.28 -8.14
CA ALA A 231 -3.07 -14.27 -9.12
C ALA A 231 -3.45 -14.90 -10.46
N ASN A 232 -4.76 -14.85 -10.79
CA ASN A 232 -5.31 -15.34 -12.05
C ASN A 232 -5.62 -14.18 -13.02
N GLY A 233 -5.37 -14.38 -14.31
CA GLY A 233 -5.73 -13.42 -15.36
C GLY A 233 -4.73 -12.29 -15.59
N ALA A 234 -5.13 -11.33 -16.43
CA ALA A 234 -4.57 -9.99 -16.42
C ALA A 234 -4.87 -9.35 -15.06
N VAL A 235 -3.82 -9.09 -14.28
CA VAL A 235 -3.95 -8.78 -12.85
C VAL A 235 -3.16 -7.53 -12.51
N LEU A 236 -3.76 -6.65 -11.72
CA LEU A 236 -3.06 -5.68 -10.89
C LEU A 236 -3.14 -6.21 -9.46
N GLN A 237 -2.07 -6.87 -9.01
CA GLN A 237 -2.00 -7.39 -7.65
C GLN A 237 -1.12 -6.48 -6.81
N TYR A 238 -1.76 -5.91 -5.78
CA TYR A 238 -1.11 -5.15 -4.73
C TYR A 238 -1.61 -5.70 -3.40
N ASP A 239 -0.79 -6.51 -2.72
CA ASP A 239 -1.10 -6.98 -1.38
C ASP A 239 -0.38 -6.08 -0.38
N SER A 240 -1.12 -5.50 0.57
CA SER A 240 -0.55 -4.72 1.66
C SER A 240 0.37 -5.53 2.57
N GLY A 241 0.31 -6.87 2.52
CA GLY A 241 1.18 -7.78 3.26
C GLY A 241 2.50 -8.11 2.55
N THR A 242 2.61 -7.87 1.24
CA THR A 242 3.82 -8.18 0.46
C THR A 242 4.63 -6.91 0.17
N LYS A 243 5.94 -7.07 -0.01
CA LYS A 243 6.87 -5.96 -0.29
C LYS A 243 6.98 -5.64 -1.78
N TRP A 244 6.15 -6.30 -2.56
CA TRP A 244 6.17 -6.26 -4.01
C TRP A 244 4.75 -6.41 -4.54
N GLY A 245 4.57 -5.99 -5.78
CA GLY A 245 3.32 -6.10 -6.53
C GLY A 245 3.56 -6.50 -7.97
N LEU A 246 2.49 -6.87 -8.66
CA LEU A 246 2.53 -7.40 -10.02
C LEU A 246 1.47 -6.72 -10.90
N ILE A 247 1.86 -6.40 -12.13
CA ILE A 247 0.96 -6.02 -13.22
C ILE A 247 1.18 -6.98 -14.39
N SER A 248 0.12 -7.66 -14.80
CA SER A 248 0.09 -8.49 -16.00
C SER A 248 -1.06 -8.05 -16.90
N ALA A 249 -0.85 -8.01 -18.22
CA ALA A 249 -1.88 -7.57 -19.15
C ALA A 249 -1.94 -8.41 -20.43
N GLY A 250 -3.13 -8.36 -21.04
CA GLY A 250 -3.48 -9.03 -22.29
C GLY A 250 -4.14 -10.38 -22.07
N ASP A 251 -4.55 -10.99 -23.18
CA ASP A 251 -5.20 -12.31 -23.23
C ASP A 251 -4.47 -13.20 -24.24
N PHE A 252 -4.40 -14.51 -23.96
CA PHE A 252 -3.68 -15.45 -24.81
C PHE A 252 -4.56 -15.87 -26.00
N MET A 253 -3.96 -15.88 -27.20
CA MET A 253 -4.66 -16.35 -28.39
C MET A 253 -5.03 -17.83 -28.28
N GLY A 254 -6.28 -18.18 -28.60
CA GLY A 254 -6.75 -19.57 -28.67
C GLY A 254 -7.40 -20.09 -27.38
N ASP A 255 -7.62 -19.23 -26.40
CA ASP A 255 -8.28 -19.60 -25.14
C ASP A 255 -9.80 -19.74 -25.33
N SER A 256 -10.23 -20.91 -25.82
CA SER A 256 -11.65 -21.25 -25.96
C SER A 256 -12.27 -21.75 -24.65
N ASN A 257 -11.48 -21.84 -23.57
CA ASN A 257 -11.89 -22.48 -22.32
C ASN A 257 -11.69 -21.49 -21.15
N LYS A 258 -12.80 -20.95 -20.63
CA LYS A 258 -12.86 -19.88 -19.59
C LYS A 258 -12.15 -20.17 -18.25
N ASN A 259 -11.49 -21.32 -18.10
CA ASN A 259 -10.89 -21.82 -16.87
C ASN A 259 -9.38 -22.15 -17.00
N ALA A 260 -8.71 -21.81 -18.10
CA ALA A 260 -7.29 -22.08 -18.23
C ALA A 260 -6.47 -20.98 -17.54
N ASN A 261 -5.71 -21.36 -16.50
CA ASN A 261 -4.69 -20.52 -15.87
C ASN A 261 -3.52 -20.25 -16.84
N GLY A 262 -3.75 -19.70 -18.04
CA GLY A 262 -2.71 -19.51 -19.08
C GLY A 262 -1.54 -18.62 -18.63
N TYR A 263 -1.73 -17.88 -17.54
CA TYR A 263 -0.74 -17.00 -16.92
C TYR A 263 0.19 -17.74 -15.94
N ILE A 264 -0.14 -18.96 -15.53
CA ILE A 264 0.70 -19.80 -14.66
C ILE A 264 0.95 -21.10 -15.41
N VAL A 265 2.21 -21.42 -15.62
CA VAL A 265 2.60 -22.62 -16.37
C VAL A 265 3.47 -23.51 -15.51
N SER A 266 3.13 -24.79 -15.49
CA SER A 266 3.85 -25.81 -14.71
C SER A 266 4.74 -26.64 -15.64
N ALA A 267 5.94 -26.93 -15.18
CA ALA A 267 6.86 -27.86 -15.82
C ALA A 267 6.31 -29.28 -15.75
N HIS A 268 6.85 -30.18 -16.58
CA HIS A 268 6.51 -31.59 -16.49
C HIS A 268 6.96 -32.15 -15.12
N PRO A 269 6.15 -33.02 -14.47
CA PRO A 269 6.53 -33.63 -13.19
C PRO A 269 7.93 -34.24 -13.27
N ASP A 270 8.73 -34.05 -12.22
CA ASP A 270 10.08 -34.64 -12.02
C ASP A 270 11.25 -34.06 -12.83
N THR A 271 11.10 -32.91 -13.50
CA THR A 271 12.20 -32.32 -14.30
C THR A 271 12.88 -31.08 -13.72
N GLN A 272 12.30 -30.42 -12.71
CA GLN A 272 12.80 -29.13 -12.22
C GLN A 272 12.88 -29.05 -10.69
N PRO A 273 13.88 -28.32 -10.13
CA PRO A 273 13.84 -27.90 -8.73
C PRO A 273 12.58 -27.08 -8.43
N LYS A 274 12.15 -27.05 -7.16
CA LYS A 274 10.90 -26.39 -6.73
C LYS A 274 10.73 -24.92 -7.18
N LEU A 275 11.82 -24.18 -7.37
CA LEU A 275 11.76 -22.77 -7.83
C LEU A 275 11.48 -22.62 -9.34
N TYR A 276 11.70 -23.69 -10.10
CA TYR A 276 11.58 -23.71 -11.56
C TYR A 276 10.47 -24.67 -12.03
N SER A 277 9.72 -25.27 -11.10
CA SER A 277 8.60 -26.16 -11.41
C SER A 277 7.39 -25.41 -11.92
N GLU A 278 7.24 -24.14 -11.55
CA GLU A 278 6.18 -23.26 -12.01
C GLU A 278 6.81 -21.94 -12.48
N ALA A 279 6.14 -21.27 -13.42
CA ALA A 279 6.56 -19.98 -13.92
C ALA A 279 5.33 -19.13 -14.27
N ARG A 280 5.45 -17.82 -14.12
CA ARG A 280 4.44 -16.88 -14.60
C ARG A 280 4.70 -16.51 -16.05
N ALA A 281 3.64 -16.57 -16.85
CA ALA A 281 3.62 -16.13 -18.23
C ALA A 281 2.65 -14.95 -18.42
N SER A 282 2.91 -14.14 -19.45
CA SER A 282 2.00 -13.06 -19.85
C SER A 282 1.97 -12.89 -21.36
N PRO A 283 0.80 -12.61 -21.97
CA PRO A 283 0.69 -12.45 -23.42
C PRO A 283 1.26 -11.12 -23.91
N LEU A 284 1.29 -10.06 -23.10
CA LEU A 284 1.83 -8.76 -23.52
C LEU A 284 3.00 -8.33 -22.65
N PHE A 285 2.77 -8.13 -21.35
CA PHE A 285 3.83 -7.69 -20.45
C PHE A 285 3.59 -8.17 -19.02
N LEU A 286 4.68 -8.24 -18.29
CA LEU A 286 4.72 -8.60 -16.88
C LEU A 286 5.61 -7.60 -16.17
N THR A 287 5.04 -6.82 -15.27
CA THR A 287 5.79 -5.83 -14.48
C THR A 287 5.70 -6.18 -13.01
N TYR A 288 6.85 -6.39 -12.38
CA TYR A 288 6.95 -6.49 -10.93
C TYR A 288 7.49 -5.18 -10.37
N TYR A 289 6.94 -4.80 -9.23
CA TYR A 289 7.39 -3.67 -8.45
C TYR A 289 7.86 -4.15 -7.09
N GLY A 290 9.03 -3.72 -6.65
CA GLY A 290 9.39 -3.71 -5.24
C GLY A 290 9.06 -2.34 -4.64
N TYR A 291 8.44 -2.30 -3.48
CA TYR A 291 8.09 -1.07 -2.76
C TYR A 291 8.83 -0.99 -1.42
N CYS A 292 8.93 0.22 -0.86
CA CYS A 292 9.58 0.46 0.44
C CYS A 292 11.04 -0.05 0.51
N LEU A 293 11.75 0.01 -0.62
CA LEU A 293 13.16 -0.33 -0.68
C LEU A 293 14.01 0.85 -0.20
N GLU A 294 15.15 0.59 0.43
CA GLU A 294 16.13 1.66 0.67
C GLU A 294 16.65 2.21 -0.65
N ASN A 295 16.89 3.51 -0.73
CA ASN A 295 17.61 4.06 -1.88
C ASN A 295 19.07 3.56 -1.86
N GLY A 296 19.59 3.25 -3.05
CA GLY A 296 20.93 2.73 -3.21
C GLY A 296 21.06 1.71 -4.33
N ASN A 297 22.18 1.00 -4.34
CA ASN A 297 22.50 0.03 -5.38
C ASN A 297 21.94 -1.35 -5.04
N TYR A 298 21.33 -1.99 -6.03
CA TYR A 298 20.74 -3.31 -5.93
C TYR A 298 21.23 -4.22 -7.06
N THR A 299 21.33 -5.50 -6.73
CA THR A 299 21.48 -6.57 -7.69
C THR A 299 20.15 -7.29 -7.85
N VAL A 300 19.68 -7.35 -9.09
CA VAL A 300 18.44 -8.00 -9.52
C VAL A 300 18.81 -9.29 -10.25
N ASN A 301 18.44 -10.42 -9.66
CA ASN A 301 18.58 -11.74 -10.24
C ASN A 301 17.22 -12.20 -10.77
N LEU A 302 17.13 -12.36 -12.09
CA LEU A 302 15.95 -12.88 -12.78
C LEU A 302 16.19 -14.35 -13.11
N HIS A 303 15.34 -15.22 -12.57
CA HIS A 303 15.43 -16.66 -12.74
C HIS A 303 14.48 -17.10 -13.86
N PHE A 304 15.02 -17.79 -14.85
CA PHE A 304 14.29 -18.28 -16.01
C PHE A 304 14.51 -19.78 -16.20
N ALA A 305 13.48 -20.47 -16.66
CA ALA A 305 13.60 -21.80 -17.25
C ALA A 305 12.57 -21.93 -18.37
N GLU A 306 13.00 -22.39 -19.55
CA GLU A 306 12.06 -22.66 -20.65
C GLU A 306 11.42 -24.03 -20.44
N ILE A 307 10.18 -24.03 -19.94
CA ILE A 307 9.44 -25.23 -19.53
C ILE A 307 8.27 -25.57 -20.46
N LEU A 308 7.96 -24.72 -21.45
CA LEU A 308 6.88 -24.96 -22.41
C LEU A 308 7.40 -25.49 -23.74
N PHE A 309 8.45 -24.87 -24.29
CA PHE A 309 9.09 -25.32 -25.52
C PHE A 309 10.05 -26.47 -25.25
N ILE A 310 9.55 -27.67 -24.94
CA ILE A 310 10.38 -28.84 -24.60
C ILE A 310 10.82 -29.58 -25.87
N ASP A 311 12.11 -29.87 -26.02
CA ASP A 311 12.71 -30.51 -27.22
C ASP A 311 12.37 -32.01 -27.43
N LYS A 312 11.39 -32.55 -26.70
CA LYS A 312 10.92 -33.95 -26.86
C LYS A 312 10.34 -34.19 -28.26
N GLU A 313 9.61 -33.22 -28.78
CA GLU A 313 8.91 -33.31 -30.07
C GLU A 313 9.63 -32.50 -31.16
N PRO A 314 9.74 -33.00 -32.41
CA PRO A 314 10.48 -32.33 -33.48
C PRO A 314 10.01 -30.90 -33.78
N TYR A 315 8.69 -30.67 -33.73
CA TYR A 315 8.08 -29.37 -33.99
C TYR A 315 8.24 -28.38 -32.82
N HIS A 316 8.47 -28.86 -31.59
CA HIS A 316 8.77 -27.95 -30.47
C HIS A 316 10.16 -27.32 -30.61
N LYS A 317 11.10 -28.01 -31.28
CA LYS A 317 12.48 -27.56 -31.44
C LYS A 317 12.60 -26.22 -32.15
N VAL A 318 11.68 -25.92 -33.07
CA VAL A 318 11.65 -24.68 -33.86
C VAL A 318 10.98 -23.51 -33.15
N GLY A 319 10.26 -23.77 -32.06
CA GLY A 319 9.56 -22.74 -31.29
C GLY A 319 10.54 -21.77 -30.61
N ARG A 320 10.23 -20.47 -30.66
CA ARG A 320 11.06 -19.42 -30.05
C ARG A 320 10.21 -18.51 -29.17
N ARG A 321 10.62 -18.35 -27.91
CA ARG A 321 10.11 -17.34 -26.99
C ARG A 321 11.07 -16.18 -26.93
N ILE A 322 10.61 -14.98 -27.27
CA ILE A 322 11.45 -13.78 -27.36
C ILE A 322 10.72 -12.62 -26.69
N PHE A 323 11.35 -11.94 -25.75
CA PHE A 323 10.80 -10.75 -25.08
C PHE A 323 11.93 -9.82 -24.63
N ASP A 324 11.59 -8.57 -24.32
CA ASP A 324 12.53 -7.56 -23.83
C ASP A 324 12.51 -7.49 -22.30
N ILE A 325 13.64 -7.15 -21.70
CA ILE A 325 13.81 -7.00 -20.25
C ILE A 325 14.18 -5.54 -19.95
N TYR A 326 13.34 -4.88 -19.16
CA TYR A 326 13.54 -3.52 -18.66
C TYR A 326 13.67 -3.54 -17.13
N ILE A 327 14.59 -2.74 -16.60
CA ILE A 327 14.74 -2.52 -15.17
C ILE A 327 14.85 -1.01 -14.93
N GLN A 328 14.00 -0.47 -14.06
CA GLN A 328 13.84 0.99 -13.85
C GLN A 328 13.63 1.74 -15.16
N GLY A 329 12.79 1.21 -16.05
CA GLY A 329 12.50 1.80 -17.37
C GLY A 329 13.65 1.70 -18.40
N ILE A 330 14.83 1.23 -18.03
CA ILE A 330 15.99 1.08 -18.92
C ILE A 330 15.97 -0.31 -19.56
N LEU A 331 16.06 -0.38 -20.89
CA LEU A 331 16.20 -1.63 -21.63
C LEU A 331 17.54 -2.30 -21.30
N LYS A 332 17.50 -3.40 -20.56
CA LYS A 332 18.68 -4.17 -20.14
C LYS A 332 18.98 -5.31 -21.10
N TRP A 333 17.95 -5.89 -21.73
CA TRP A 333 18.13 -6.95 -22.71
C TRP A 333 17.04 -6.87 -23.78
N LYS A 334 17.45 -6.79 -25.05
CA LYS A 334 16.55 -6.81 -26.20
C LYS A 334 16.50 -8.20 -26.80
N ASP A 335 15.31 -8.64 -27.22
CA ASP A 335 15.10 -9.92 -27.89
C ASP A 335 15.64 -11.12 -27.08
N PHE A 336 15.40 -11.12 -25.77
CA PHE A 336 15.83 -12.18 -24.86
C PHE A 336 15.12 -13.50 -25.16
N ASN A 337 15.90 -14.54 -25.43
CA ASN A 337 15.43 -15.91 -25.66
C ASN A 337 15.99 -16.86 -24.59
N ILE A 338 15.12 -17.39 -23.73
CA ILE A 338 15.52 -18.25 -22.60
C ILE A 338 16.26 -19.50 -23.09
N LYS A 339 15.74 -20.18 -24.12
CA LYS A 339 16.29 -21.44 -24.64
C LYS A 339 17.70 -21.27 -25.19
N GLU A 340 17.93 -20.19 -25.94
CA GLU A 340 19.25 -19.88 -26.49
C GLU A 340 20.24 -19.52 -25.37
N GLN A 341 19.80 -18.76 -24.38
CA GLN A 341 20.65 -18.34 -23.27
C GLN A 341 21.00 -19.50 -22.33
N ALA A 342 20.09 -20.45 -22.12
CA ALA A 342 20.28 -21.61 -21.27
C ALA A 342 20.96 -22.80 -21.99
N ASN A 343 21.33 -22.67 -23.28
CA ASN A 343 21.81 -23.75 -24.13
C ASN A 343 20.92 -25.01 -24.05
N GLY A 344 19.61 -24.81 -24.19
CA GLY A 344 18.63 -25.89 -24.21
C GLY A 344 17.33 -25.55 -23.48
N THR A 345 16.47 -26.56 -23.40
CA THR A 345 15.14 -26.48 -22.78
C THR A 345 15.18 -27.15 -21.40
N SER A 346 14.28 -26.76 -20.49
CA SER A 346 14.26 -27.29 -19.12
C SER A 346 15.59 -27.10 -18.36
N LYS A 347 16.33 -26.03 -18.65
CA LYS A 347 17.53 -25.64 -17.91
C LYS A 347 17.29 -24.29 -17.24
N ALA A 348 17.56 -24.24 -15.94
CA ALA A 348 17.53 -23.00 -15.18
C ALA A 348 18.68 -22.07 -15.61
N ILE A 349 18.38 -20.80 -15.80
CA ILE A 349 19.37 -19.74 -16.00
C ILE A 349 19.02 -18.53 -15.14
N ILE A 350 20.05 -17.89 -14.59
CA ILE A 350 19.92 -16.67 -13.81
C ILE A 350 20.57 -15.54 -14.61
N LYS A 351 19.85 -14.43 -14.79
CA LYS A 351 20.40 -13.20 -15.37
C LYS A 351 20.46 -12.13 -14.30
N THR A 352 21.68 -11.67 -14.04
CA THR A 352 22.00 -10.71 -13.00
C THR A 352 22.15 -9.32 -13.60
N PHE A 353 21.47 -8.34 -13.00
CA PHE A 353 21.52 -6.95 -13.41
C PHE A 353 21.75 -6.05 -12.21
N ASN A 354 22.62 -5.07 -12.38
CA ASN A 354 22.88 -4.05 -11.38
C ASN A 354 22.05 -2.80 -11.71
N THR A 355 21.38 -2.25 -10.70
CA THR A 355 20.56 -1.05 -10.82
C THR A 355 20.60 -0.21 -9.54
N THR A 356 20.13 1.04 -9.62
CA THR A 356 20.01 1.94 -8.48
C THR A 356 18.53 2.22 -8.24
N VAL A 357 18.12 2.21 -6.97
CA VAL A 357 16.78 2.59 -6.51
C VAL A 357 16.89 4.01 -5.95
N THR A 358 16.05 4.91 -6.46
CA THR A 358 16.06 6.35 -6.11
C THR A 358 14.75 6.84 -5.50
N GLU A 359 13.64 6.15 -5.76
CA GLU A 359 12.29 6.53 -5.30
C GLU A 359 11.68 5.44 -4.42
N ASN A 360 12.51 4.75 -3.63
CA ASN A 360 12.12 3.63 -2.77
C ASN A 360 11.35 2.50 -3.48
N THR A 361 11.40 2.49 -4.81
CA THR A 361 10.68 1.57 -5.67
C THR A 361 11.59 1.03 -6.76
N LEU A 362 11.40 -0.25 -7.08
CA LEU A 362 12.12 -0.94 -8.13
C LEU A 362 11.14 -1.51 -9.14
N GLU A 363 11.20 -1.05 -10.38
CA GLU A 363 10.42 -1.63 -11.48
C GLU A 363 11.25 -2.66 -12.27
N ILE A 364 10.68 -3.85 -12.49
CA ILE A 364 11.19 -4.88 -13.38
C ILE A 364 10.08 -5.21 -14.39
N ARG A 365 10.28 -4.90 -15.66
CA ARG A 365 9.28 -5.12 -16.72
C ARG A 365 9.81 -6.07 -17.78
N LEU A 366 9.03 -7.11 -18.07
CA LEU A 366 9.24 -8.02 -19.19
C LEU A 366 8.18 -7.70 -20.24
N TYR A 367 8.58 -7.45 -21.49
CA TYR A 367 7.68 -6.96 -22.53
C TYR A 367 7.77 -7.79 -23.80
N TRP A 368 6.63 -8.21 -24.32
CA TRP A 368 6.54 -8.90 -25.60
C TRP A 368 6.31 -7.92 -26.76
N ALA A 369 7.31 -7.77 -27.62
CA ALA A 369 7.19 -6.95 -28.83
C ALA A 369 6.53 -7.68 -30.02
N GLY A 370 5.77 -8.76 -29.79
CA GLY A 370 5.14 -9.54 -30.87
C GLY A 370 6.09 -10.50 -31.61
N LYS A 371 7.27 -10.78 -31.06
CA LYS A 371 8.31 -11.61 -31.69
C LYS A 371 8.29 -13.06 -31.21
N GLY A 372 8.83 -13.96 -32.03
CA GLY A 372 8.87 -15.39 -31.73
C GLY A 372 7.65 -16.14 -32.26
N THR A 373 7.37 -17.30 -31.70
CA THR A 373 6.32 -18.20 -32.17
C THR A 373 5.08 -18.10 -31.30
N THR A 374 3.89 -18.05 -31.92
CA THR A 374 2.61 -17.89 -31.20
C THR A 374 1.67 -19.08 -31.30
N CYS A 375 1.92 -19.99 -32.25
CA CYS A 375 1.04 -21.12 -32.58
C CYS A 375 1.66 -22.51 -32.36
N ILE A 376 2.96 -22.56 -32.08
CA ILE A 376 3.72 -23.79 -31.79
C ILE A 376 4.24 -23.64 -30.35
N PRO A 377 4.20 -24.69 -29.51
CA PRO A 377 3.58 -25.99 -29.76
C PRO A 377 2.05 -25.97 -29.75
N ARG A 378 1.46 -24.97 -29.08
CA ARG A 378 0.04 -24.68 -29.07
C ARG A 378 -0.15 -23.16 -29.18
N ARG A 379 -1.32 -22.73 -29.64
CA ARG A 379 -1.70 -21.32 -29.56
C ARG A 379 -1.72 -20.87 -28.10
N GLY A 380 -1.21 -19.67 -27.84
CA GLY A 380 -1.10 -19.09 -26.50
C GLY A 380 0.26 -19.28 -25.84
N TYR A 381 1.19 -20.03 -26.43
CA TYR A 381 2.52 -20.24 -25.84
C TYR A 381 3.52 -19.20 -26.35
N TYR A 382 3.36 -17.95 -25.93
CA TYR A 382 4.24 -16.82 -26.29
C TYR A 382 4.37 -15.81 -25.14
N GLY A 383 5.12 -14.72 -25.37
CA GLY A 383 5.32 -13.64 -24.39
C GLY A 383 6.37 -13.93 -23.30
N PRO A 384 6.53 -13.02 -22.33
CA PRO A 384 7.36 -13.21 -21.16
C PRO A 384 7.06 -14.50 -20.41
N LEU A 385 8.12 -15.10 -19.86
CA LEU A 385 8.06 -16.21 -18.93
C LEU A 385 9.12 -15.96 -17.86
N ILE A 386 8.79 -16.08 -16.58
CA ILE A 386 9.74 -15.94 -15.47
C ILE A 386 9.39 -16.88 -14.33
N SER A 387 10.41 -17.51 -13.73
CA SER A 387 10.24 -18.50 -12.66
C SER A 387 10.39 -17.87 -11.28
N ALA A 388 11.36 -16.97 -11.10
CA ALA A 388 11.54 -16.27 -9.84
C ALA A 388 12.29 -14.94 -10.00
N ILE A 389 12.15 -14.08 -9.01
CA ILE A 389 12.90 -12.83 -8.88
C ILE A 389 13.58 -12.82 -7.52
N SER A 390 14.84 -12.39 -7.49
CA SER A 390 15.58 -12.18 -6.27
C SER A 390 16.30 -10.84 -6.33
N VAL A 391 16.01 -9.96 -5.39
CA VAL A 391 16.59 -8.62 -5.34
C VAL A 391 17.27 -8.44 -4.00
N CYS A 392 18.52 -7.98 -4.03
CA CYS A 392 19.32 -7.74 -2.83
C CYS A 392 20.09 -6.44 -2.93
N ARG A 393 20.27 -5.77 -1.79
CA ARG A 393 21.04 -4.54 -1.70
C ARG A 393 22.53 -4.82 -1.78
N GLY A 394 23.23 -3.93 -2.49
CA GLY A 394 24.64 -4.04 -2.79
C GLY A 394 24.92 -4.94 -4.00
N PHE A 395 26.09 -4.75 -4.60
CA PHE A 395 26.55 -5.58 -5.72
C PHE A 395 27.14 -6.90 -5.21
N ARG A 396 26.28 -7.79 -4.70
CA ARG A 396 26.68 -9.15 -4.29
C ARG A 396 26.22 -10.15 -5.33
N ALA A 397 27.09 -11.11 -5.64
CA ALA A 397 26.80 -12.16 -6.62
C ALA A 397 25.66 -13.10 -6.17
N ASN A 398 25.56 -13.35 -4.85
CA ASN A 398 24.55 -14.24 -4.28
C ASN A 398 23.74 -13.50 -3.21
N CYS A 399 22.43 -13.69 -3.27
CA CYS A 399 21.45 -13.21 -2.31
C CYS A 399 21.35 -14.06 -1.03
N ASP A 400 22.25 -15.03 -0.87
CA ASP A 400 22.21 -15.98 0.24
C ASP A 400 22.65 -15.29 1.55
N GLY A 401 21.75 -15.21 2.52
CA GLY A 401 22.11 -14.94 3.91
C GLY A 401 21.85 -13.52 4.43
N GLU A 402 20.75 -12.86 4.04
CA GLU A 402 20.22 -11.82 4.92
C GLU A 402 19.67 -12.48 6.18
N LYS A 403 20.47 -12.43 7.26
CA LYS A 403 19.96 -12.62 8.62
C LYS A 403 18.84 -11.62 8.80
N TYR A 404 17.60 -12.08 8.78
CA TYR A 404 16.47 -11.31 9.29
C TYR A 404 16.87 -10.84 10.71
N ARG A 405 17.19 -9.55 10.86
CA ARG A 405 17.05 -8.89 12.15
C ARG A 405 15.54 -8.69 12.34
N THR A 406 14.85 -9.78 12.65
CA THR A 406 13.52 -9.71 13.23
C THR A 406 13.71 -9.14 14.63
N MET A 407 13.64 -7.82 14.77
CA MET A 407 13.53 -7.19 16.08
C MET A 407 12.03 -7.09 16.37
N LEU A 408 11.53 -8.13 17.06
CA LEU A 408 10.30 -8.07 17.85
C LEU A 408 10.51 -7.15 19.04
#